data_AF-A0A081AW43-F1
#
_entry.id   AF-A0A081AW43-F1
#
_cell.length_a   1.000
_cell.length_b   1.000
_cell.length_c   1.000
_cell.angle_alpha   90.00
_cell.angle_beta   90.00
_cell.angle_gamma   90.00
#
_symmetry.space_group_name_H-M   'P 1'
#
loop_
_entity.id
_entity.type
_entity.pdbx_description
1 polymer ?
#
loop_
_entity_poly.entity_id
_entity_poly.type
_entity_poly.pdbx_seq_one_letter_code
_entity_poly.pdbx_strand_id
1 'polypeptide(L)'
;MGITTPQTIILPQADYHGLYSDEHGPTDEVIAMAVSPLKLSLNFIPNTLWQQVALDRYFAQNLTSRVNKMFGKQKTPGKKTKKMFMMQEARKPDIKPHEILRLI
;
A
#
# COMPACT_ATOMS: atom_id res chain seq x y z
N MET A 1 -14.86 -23.22 5.62
CA MET A 1 -13.67 -22.43 6.05
C MET A 1 -13.04 -21.86 4.80
N GLY A 2 -13.19 -20.55 4.56
CA GLY A 2 -12.61 -19.88 3.39
C GLY A 2 -11.16 -19.52 3.69
N ILE A 3 -10.23 -20.21 3.06
CA ILE A 3 -8.79 -19.89 3.11
C ILE A 3 -8.63 -18.62 2.27
N THR A 4 -8.43 -17.47 2.93
CA THR A 4 -8.00 -16.25 2.25
C THR A 4 -6.56 -16.42 1.81
N THR A 5 -6.36 -16.71 0.53
CA THR A 5 -5.04 -16.68 -0.11
C THR A 5 -4.42 -15.30 0.12
N PRO A 6 -3.17 -15.20 0.61
CA PRO A 6 -2.50 -13.91 0.64
C PRO A 6 -2.45 -13.37 -0.80
N GLN A 7 -2.92 -12.14 -0.99
CA GLN A 7 -2.78 -11.47 -2.27
C GLN A 7 -1.28 -11.26 -2.50
N THR A 8 -0.68 -12.15 -3.28
CA THR A 8 0.65 -11.93 -3.85
C THR A 8 0.55 -10.62 -4.62
N ILE A 9 1.28 -9.61 -4.16
CA ILE A 9 1.52 -8.40 -4.96
C ILE A 9 2.36 -8.90 -6.13
N ILE A 10 1.69 -9.26 -7.23
CA ILE A 10 2.35 -9.45 -8.52
C ILE A 10 2.74 -8.04 -8.93
N LEU A 11 3.94 -7.61 -8.55
CA LEU A 11 4.58 -6.52 -9.26
C LEU A 11 4.55 -6.94 -10.74
N PRO A 12 4.03 -6.11 -11.66
CA PRO A 12 4.11 -6.45 -13.07
C PRO A 12 5.55 -6.80 -13.34
N GLN A 13 5.76 -7.91 -14.05
CA GLN A 13 7.08 -8.38 -14.43
C GLN A 13 7.66 -7.31 -15.36
N ALA A 14 8.25 -6.29 -14.75
CA ALA A 14 8.84 -5.18 -15.46
C ALA A 14 10.08 -5.76 -16.13
N ASP A 15 10.07 -5.74 -17.45
CA ASP A 15 11.20 -6.18 -18.25
C ASP A 15 12.28 -5.10 -18.12
N TYR A 16 13.13 -5.25 -17.11
CA TYR A 16 14.16 -4.28 -16.82
C TYR A 16 15.36 -4.47 -17.76
N HIS A 17 15.13 -4.24 -19.05
CA HIS A 17 16.17 -4.21 -20.05
C HIS A 17 17.16 -3.08 -19.76
N GLY A 18 18.45 -3.35 -19.99
CA GLY A 18 19.51 -2.34 -19.85
C GLY A 18 19.96 -2.08 -18.42
N LEU A 19 19.58 -2.91 -17.44
CA LEU A 19 20.11 -2.79 -16.07
C LEU A 19 21.56 -3.25 -15.92
N TYR A 20 21.99 -4.16 -16.77
CA TYR A 20 23.22 -4.92 -16.63
C TYR A 20 23.89 -5.10 -17.98
N SER A 21 25.21 -4.98 -18.01
CA SER A 21 26.05 -5.28 -19.18
C SER A 21 26.54 -6.72 -19.15
N ASP A 22 26.88 -7.30 -20.30
CA ASP A 22 27.38 -8.69 -20.41
C ASP A 22 28.58 -8.98 -19.45
N GLU A 23 29.29 -7.93 -19.05
CA GLU A 23 30.39 -7.90 -18.10
C GLU A 23 29.95 -7.66 -16.65
N HIS A 24 29.02 -8.44 -16.11
CA HIS A 24 28.90 -8.65 -14.65
C HIS A 24 28.63 -7.40 -13.79
N GLY A 25 28.18 -6.29 -14.39
CA GLY A 25 27.95 -5.02 -13.71
C GLY A 25 26.76 -4.22 -14.22
N PRO A 26 26.31 -3.21 -13.46
CA PRO A 26 25.27 -2.29 -13.90
C PRO A 26 25.72 -1.50 -15.14
N THR A 27 24.78 -1.12 -16.00
CA THR A 27 25.10 -0.23 -17.12
C THR A 27 25.48 1.17 -16.66
N ASP A 28 26.19 1.93 -17.50
CA ASP A 28 26.57 3.31 -17.24
C ASP A 28 25.36 4.20 -16.88
N GLU A 29 24.20 3.91 -17.46
CA GLU A 29 22.94 4.61 -17.15
C GLU A 29 22.49 4.38 -15.69
N VAL A 30 22.56 3.13 -15.22
CA VAL A 30 22.24 2.78 -13.83
C VAL A 30 23.25 3.40 -12.87
N ILE A 31 24.54 3.40 -13.23
CA ILE A 31 25.61 4.02 -12.43
C ILE A 31 25.38 5.54 -12.33
N ALA A 32 25.06 6.21 -13.44
CA ALA A 32 24.75 7.63 -13.45
C ALA A 32 23.51 7.96 -12.60
N MET A 33 22.52 7.06 -12.55
CA MET A 33 21.33 7.21 -11.73
C MET A 33 21.60 6.99 -10.24
N ALA A 34 22.55 6.13 -9.90
CA ALA A 34 22.94 5.81 -8.52
C ALA A 34 23.51 7.00 -7.74
N VAL A 35 23.89 8.09 -8.44
CA VAL A 35 24.26 9.38 -7.81
C VAL A 35 23.14 9.91 -6.90
N SER A 36 21.88 9.57 -7.19
CA SER A 36 20.75 9.78 -6.29
C SER A 36 20.15 8.44 -5.87
N PRO A 37 20.40 7.98 -4.63
CA PRO A 37 19.82 6.73 -4.12
C PRO A 37 18.29 6.68 -4.24
N LEU A 38 17.63 7.85 -4.09
CA LEU A 38 16.18 7.95 -4.26
C LEU A 38 15.75 7.76 -5.72
N LYS A 39 16.45 8.40 -6.67
CA LYS A 39 16.14 8.26 -8.09
C LYS A 39 16.32 6.81 -8.56
N LEU A 40 17.40 6.18 -8.14
CA LEU A 40 17.65 4.76 -8.39
C LEU A 40 16.52 3.89 -7.82
N SER A 41 16.13 4.12 -6.57
CA SER A 41 15.05 3.35 -5.92
C SER A 41 13.72 3.50 -6.64
N LEU A 42 13.38 4.71 -7.10
CA LEU A 42 12.14 4.97 -7.84
C LEU A 42 12.12 4.32 -9.23
N ASN A 43 13.29 4.11 -9.87
CA ASN A 43 13.39 3.46 -11.17
C ASN A 43 12.93 2.00 -11.15
N PHE A 44 13.08 1.33 -10.00
CA PHE A 44 12.62 -0.05 -9.78
C PHE A 44 11.16 -0.14 -9.35
N ILE A 45 10.46 0.99 -9.21
CA ILE A 45 9.05 1.00 -8.82
C ILE A 45 8.22 1.34 -10.06
N PRO A 46 7.41 0.41 -10.59
CA PRO A 46 6.66 0.66 -11.80
C PRO A 46 5.60 1.75 -11.58
N ASN A 47 5.42 2.62 -12.56
CA ASN A 47 4.41 3.70 -12.52
C ASN A 47 2.99 3.18 -12.25
N THR A 48 2.70 1.95 -12.68
CA THR A 48 1.42 1.27 -12.43
C THR A 48 1.15 1.05 -10.94
N LEU A 49 2.19 0.81 -10.13
CA LEU A 49 2.05 0.71 -8.68
C LEU A 49 1.54 2.04 -8.11
N TRP A 50 2.15 3.16 -8.50
CA TRP A 50 1.75 4.48 -8.05
C TRP A 50 0.33 4.85 -8.52
N GLN A 51 -0.05 4.45 -9.73
CA GLN A 51 -1.42 4.60 -10.22
C GLN A 51 -2.43 3.79 -9.39
N GLN A 52 -2.11 2.54 -9.05
CA GLN A 52 -2.94 1.71 -8.18
C GLN A 52 -3.07 2.31 -6.78
N VAL A 53 -1.96 2.78 -6.21
CA VAL A 53 -1.92 3.46 -4.91
C VAL A 53 -2.76 4.74 -4.93
N ALA A 54 -2.71 5.53 -6.01
CA ALA A 54 -3.54 6.73 -6.18
C ALA A 54 -5.04 6.42 -6.32
N LEU A 55 -5.39 5.29 -6.95
CA LEU A 55 -6.77 4.84 -7.11
C LEU A 55 -7.31 4.09 -5.88
N ASP A 56 -6.44 3.69 -4.94
CA ASP A 56 -6.85 2.93 -3.77
C ASP A 56 -7.79 3.77 -2.89
N ARG A 57 -8.96 3.20 -2.62
CA ARG A 57 -9.97 3.77 -1.72
C ARG A 57 -9.84 3.18 -0.33
N TYR A 58 -8.61 3.06 0.14
CA TYR A 58 -8.26 2.37 1.39
C TYR A 58 -9.18 2.76 2.55
N PHE A 59 -9.43 4.07 2.70
CA PHE A 59 -10.28 4.60 3.75
C PHE A 59 -11.71 4.03 3.69
N ALA A 60 -12.33 4.07 2.51
CA ALA A 60 -13.71 3.63 2.31
C ALA A 60 -13.84 2.11 2.43
N GLN A 61 -12.94 1.35 1.78
CA GLN A 61 -12.97 -0.12 1.79
C GLN A 61 -12.82 -0.69 3.21
N ASN A 62 -12.02 -0.03 4.06
CA ASN A 62 -11.76 -0.50 5.41
C ASN A 62 -12.66 0.12 6.49
N LEU A 63 -13.56 1.06 6.16
CA LEU A 63 -14.39 1.74 7.15
C LEU A 63 -15.27 0.77 7.95
N THR A 64 -16.01 -0.10 7.27
CA THR A 64 -16.87 -1.10 7.91
C THR A 64 -16.07 -2.10 8.75
N SER A 65 -14.92 -2.55 8.24
CA SER A 65 -14.02 -3.46 8.96
C SER A 65 -13.46 -2.81 10.24
N ARG A 66 -13.07 -1.53 10.18
CA ARG A 66 -12.66 -0.74 11.35
C ARG A 66 -13.79 -0.64 12.38
N VAL A 67 -15.00 -0.31 11.94
CA VAL A 67 -16.19 -0.22 12.81
C VAL A 67 -16.47 -1.55 13.50
N ASN A 68 -16.42 -2.67 12.77
CA ASN A 68 -16.63 -3.99 13.35
C ASN A 68 -15.56 -4.34 14.39
N LYS A 69 -14.29 -4.04 14.10
CA LYS A 69 -13.17 -4.26 15.04
C LYS A 69 -13.32 -3.40 16.30
N MET A 70 -13.73 -2.14 16.17
CA MET A 70 -14.00 -1.26 17.32
C MET A 70 -15.17 -1.76 18.15
N PHE A 71 -16.25 -2.20 17.49
CA PHE A 71 -17.43 -2.74 18.17
C PHE A 71 -17.09 -4.00 18.98
N GLY A 72 -16.30 -4.92 18.43
CA GLY A 72 -15.88 -6.15 19.11
C GLY A 72 -14.87 -5.94 20.23
N LYS A 73 -14.10 -4.84 20.22
CA LYS A 73 -13.11 -4.50 21.25
C LYS A 73 -13.68 -3.73 22.45
N GLN A 74 -14.99 -3.57 22.53
CA GLN A 74 -15.60 -2.85 23.65
C GLN A 74 -15.43 -3.61 24.95
N LYS A 75 -14.88 -2.95 25.99
CA LYS A 75 -14.75 -3.52 27.34
C LYS A 75 -16.11 -3.88 27.95
N THR A 76 -17.13 -3.07 27.69
CA THR A 76 -18.51 -3.32 28.09
C THR A 76 -19.32 -3.57 26.83
N PRO A 77 -19.85 -4.79 26.60
CA PRO A 77 -20.67 -5.08 25.43
C PRO A 77 -21.84 -4.10 25.30
N GLY A 78 -22.05 -3.57 24.09
CA GLY A 78 -23.20 -2.71 23.79
C GLY A 78 -23.11 -1.25 24.24
N LYS A 79 -22.04 -0.82 24.93
CA LYS A 79 -21.88 0.59 25.40
C LYS A 79 -21.96 1.62 24.27
N LYS A 80 -21.43 1.29 23.09
CA LYS A 80 -21.54 2.06 21.86
C LYS A 80 -22.06 1.18 20.74
N THR A 81 -22.97 1.72 19.94
CA THR A 81 -23.52 1.03 18.77
C THR A 81 -22.57 1.13 17.58
N LYS A 82 -22.71 0.22 16.60
CA LYS A 82 -21.96 0.31 15.33
C LYS A 82 -22.20 1.63 14.61
N LYS A 83 -23.40 2.19 14.68
CA LYS A 83 -23.75 3.49 14.08
C LYS A 83 -22.93 4.64 14.69
N MET A 84 -22.71 4.63 16.00
CA MET A 84 -21.88 5.62 16.67
C MET A 84 -20.42 5.53 16.21
N PHE A 85 -19.87 4.31 16.08
CA PHE A 85 -18.53 4.11 15.54
C PHE A 85 -18.44 4.52 14.06
N MET A 86 -19.45 4.21 13.25
CA MET A 86 -19.51 4.61 11.85
C MET A 86 -19.46 6.13 11.70
N MET A 87 -20.31 6.85 12.46
CA MET A 87 -20.34 8.31 12.42
C MET A 87 -19.04 8.94 12.93
N GLN A 88 -18.38 8.29 13.89
CA GLN A 88 -17.07 8.72 14.38
C GLN A 88 -15.97 8.50 13.34
N GLU A 89 -15.88 7.31 12.73
CA GLU A 89 -14.83 6.97 11.79
C GLU A 89 -14.99 7.68 10.44
N ALA A 90 -16.23 7.90 9.98
CA ALA A 90 -16.50 8.62 8.72
C ALA A 90 -16.17 10.12 8.77
N ARG A 91 -16.00 10.70 9.97
CA ARG A 91 -15.57 12.10 10.14
C ARG A 91 -14.07 12.30 9.99
N LYS A 92 -13.29 11.21 10.00
CA LYS A 92 -11.84 11.30 9.79
C LYS A 92 -11.56 11.67 8.33
N PRO A 93 -10.51 12.45 8.07
CA PRO A 93 -10.10 12.71 6.70
C PRO A 93 -9.75 11.40 5.99
N ASP A 94 -9.91 11.40 4.67
CA ASP A 94 -9.46 10.30 3.83
C ASP A 94 -7.95 10.11 4.03
N ILE A 95 -7.55 8.84 4.20
CA ILE A 95 -6.14 8.46 4.26
C ILE A 95 -5.56 8.68 2.86
N LYS A 96 -4.53 9.51 2.77
CA LYS A 96 -3.85 9.78 1.52
C LYS A 96 -3.00 8.57 1.11
N PRO A 97 -2.76 8.35 -0.19
CA PRO A 97 -2.01 7.19 -0.65
C PRO A 97 -0.60 7.05 -0.02
N HIS A 98 0.09 8.17 0.22
CA HIS A 98 1.42 8.17 0.85
C HIS A 98 1.41 7.88 2.36
N GLU A 99 0.25 7.90 3.02
CA GLU A 99 0.09 7.54 4.43
C GLU A 99 -0.10 6.02 4.62
N ILE A 100 -0.30 5.27 3.53
CA ILE A 100 -0.45 3.81 3.53
C ILE A 100 0.94 3.15 3.51
N LEU A 101 1.74 3.37 4.55
CA LEU A 101 2.94 2.56 4.79
C LEU A 101 2.64 1.59 5.92
N ARG A 102 2.34 0.33 5.55
CA ARG A 102 2.39 -0.77 6.51
C ARG A 102 3.83 -1.29 6.55
N LEU A 103 4.52 -1.04 7.67
CA LEU A 103 5.58 -1.98 8.06
C LEU A 103 4.90 -3.32 8.32
N ILE A 104 5.27 -4.31 7.51
CA ILE A 104 4.90 -5.72 7.69
C ILE A 104 6.00 -6.36 8.53
#